data_AF-A0A941PLY5-F1
#
_entry.id   AF-A0A941PLY5-F1
#
_cell.length_a   1.000
_cell.length_b   1.000
_cell.length_c   1.000
_cell.angle_alpha   90.00
_cell.angle_beta   90.00
_cell.angle_gamma   90.00
#
_symmetry.space_group_name_H-M   'P 1'
#
loop_
_entity.id
_entity.type
_entity.pdbx_description
1 polymer ?
#
loop_
_entity_poly.entity_id
_entity_poly.type
_entity_poly.pdbx_seq_one_letter_code
_entity_poly.pdbx_strand_id
1 'polypeptide(L)'
;MRWRVEGAGVQGHDVPIAALLSMGESWHNNHHAYPGSARIGLNDDQPDPGWWFIVGLERIGLAWNIQTPATMPARKALTRVSNDDGGCPACRLALRLRRARSAAALDWLALSIRTAN
;
A
#
# COMPACT_ATOMS: atom_id res chain seq x y z
N MET A 1 -0.89 2.19 4.17
CA MET A 1 -2.13 2.97 4.36
C MET A 1 -3.09 2.60 3.25
N ARG A 2 -4.41 2.60 3.51
CA ARG A 2 -5.43 2.29 2.48
C ARG A 2 -6.53 3.34 2.50
N TRP A 3 -7.14 3.61 1.36
CA TRP A 3 -8.32 4.44 1.19
C TRP A 3 -9.56 3.56 0.98
N ARG A 4 -10.67 3.96 1.59
CA ARG A 4 -12.00 3.48 1.25
C ARG A 4 -12.71 4.59 0.51
N VAL A 5 -13.21 4.25 -0.68
CA VAL A 5 -14.02 5.16 -1.49
C VAL A 5 -15.48 4.80 -1.26
N GLU A 6 -16.19 5.61 -0.48
CA GLU A 6 -17.61 5.41 -0.20
C GLU A 6 -18.44 5.45 -1.48
N GLY A 7 -19.34 4.48 -1.65
CA GLY A 7 -20.16 4.33 -2.85
C GLY A 7 -19.45 3.70 -4.06
N ALA A 8 -18.18 3.30 -3.96
CA ALA A 8 -17.53 2.54 -5.02
C ALA A 8 -18.02 1.08 -5.03
N GLY A 9 -18.43 0.57 -6.20
CA GLY A 9 -18.90 -0.81 -6.35
C GLY A 9 -17.82 -1.87 -6.10
N VAL A 10 -16.55 -1.52 -6.29
CA VAL A 10 -15.38 -2.34 -5.97
C VAL A 10 -14.30 -1.45 -5.38
N GLN A 11 -13.57 -1.95 -4.38
CA GLN A 11 -12.42 -1.26 -3.80
C GLN A 11 -11.13 -1.72 -4.49
N GLY A 12 -10.30 -0.78 -4.93
CA GLY A 12 -8.95 -1.09 -5.41
C GLY A 12 -8.04 -1.55 -4.27
N HIS A 13 -7.04 -2.37 -4.58
CA HIS A 13 -6.06 -2.86 -3.62
C HIS A 13 -4.64 -2.56 -4.08
N ASP A 14 -3.79 -2.05 -3.17
CA ASP A 14 -2.37 -1.88 -3.45
C ASP A 14 -1.64 -3.22 -3.44
N VAL A 15 -0.72 -3.39 -4.40
CA VAL A 15 0.16 -4.56 -4.51
C VAL A 15 1.62 -4.07 -4.51
N PRO A 16 2.24 -3.89 -3.33
CA PRO A 16 3.56 -3.26 -3.19
C PRO A 16 4.66 -3.88 -4.06
N ILE A 17 4.66 -5.22 -4.16
CA ILE A 17 5.69 -5.98 -4.89
C ILE A 17 5.70 -5.64 -6.39
N ALA A 18 4.54 -5.33 -6.96
CA ALA A 18 4.41 -5.05 -8.38
C ALA A 18 4.62 -3.55 -8.70
N ALA A 19 4.61 -2.67 -7.70
CA ALA A 19 4.62 -1.22 -7.90
C ALA A 19 5.87 -0.71 -8.61
N LEU A 20 7.05 -1.27 -8.32
CA LEU A 20 8.28 -0.88 -8.98
C LEU A 20 8.27 -1.22 -10.48
N LEU A 21 7.76 -2.41 -10.82
CA LEU A 21 7.70 -2.89 -12.22
C LEU A 21 6.61 -2.16 -13.01
N SER A 22 5.49 -1.82 -12.35
CA SER A 22 4.36 -1.15 -12.99
C SER A 22 4.48 0.37 -12.98
N MET A 23 5.67 0.94 -12.76
CA MET A 23 5.89 2.39 -12.66
C MET A 23 4.97 3.10 -11.66
N GLY A 24 4.59 2.44 -10.56
CA GLY A 24 3.71 2.99 -9.51
C GLY A 24 2.23 2.61 -9.65
N GLU A 25 1.78 2.10 -10.80
CA GLU A 25 0.35 1.79 -11.05
C GLU A 25 -0.25 0.73 -10.09
N SER A 26 0.59 -0.12 -9.50
CA SER A 26 0.14 -1.12 -8.52
C SER A 26 -0.17 -0.53 -7.15
N TRP A 27 0.07 0.77 -6.92
CA TRP A 27 -0.58 1.55 -5.86
C TRP A 27 -2.04 1.85 -6.24
N HIS A 28 -2.75 0.81 -6.65
CA HIS A 28 -4.01 0.92 -7.36
C HIS A 28 -5.13 1.46 -6.45
N ASN A 29 -5.07 1.19 -5.15
CA ASN A 29 -6.03 1.78 -4.21
C ASN A 29 -5.84 3.29 -4.10
N ASN A 30 -4.59 3.75 -4.01
CA ASN A 30 -4.27 5.17 -4.04
C ASN A 30 -4.71 5.84 -5.35
N HIS A 31 -4.49 5.16 -6.49
CA HIS A 31 -4.94 5.64 -7.81
C HIS A 31 -6.46 5.87 -7.83
N HIS A 32 -7.25 4.90 -7.35
CA HIS A 32 -8.71 5.06 -7.29
C HIS A 32 -9.18 6.15 -6.31
N ALA A 33 -8.40 6.42 -5.25
CA ALA A 33 -8.68 7.53 -4.34
C ALA A 33 -8.49 8.90 -5.05
N TYR A 34 -7.37 9.06 -5.76
CA TYR A 34 -7.00 10.30 -6.45
C TYR A 34 -6.69 10.05 -7.95
N PRO A 35 -7.71 9.80 -8.79
CA PRO A 35 -7.51 9.36 -10.18
C PRO A 35 -6.87 10.41 -11.10
N GLY A 36 -6.94 11.69 -10.72
CA GLY A 36 -6.30 12.79 -11.45
C GLY A 36 -4.91 13.16 -10.93
N SER A 37 -4.40 12.47 -9.91
CA SER A 37 -3.07 12.74 -9.35
C SER A 37 -2.00 12.07 -10.20
N ALA A 38 -0.95 12.83 -10.54
CA ALA A 38 0.25 12.30 -11.16
C ALA A 38 1.10 11.45 -10.20
N ARG A 39 0.96 11.68 -8.89
CA ARG A 39 1.62 10.90 -7.84
C ARG A 39 0.66 9.84 -7.31
N ILE A 40 1.02 8.57 -7.43
CA ILE A 40 0.19 7.42 -7.00
C ILE A 40 0.76 6.80 -5.72
N GLY A 41 2.08 6.84 -5.52
CA GLY A 41 2.73 6.51 -4.24
C GLY A 41 2.54 7.65 -3.23
N LEU A 42 1.48 7.58 -2.42
CA LEU A 42 1.08 8.69 -1.53
C LEU A 42 1.84 8.71 -0.20
N ASN A 43 2.39 7.58 0.22
CA ASN A 43 3.16 7.46 1.46
C ASN A 43 4.67 7.40 1.15
N ASP A 44 5.50 7.70 2.14
CA ASP A 44 6.96 7.76 1.97
C ASP A 44 7.57 6.37 1.70
N ASP A 45 6.89 5.29 2.12
CA ASP A 45 7.28 3.90 1.90
C ASP A 45 6.75 3.31 0.57
N GLN A 46 6.17 4.13 -0.30
CA GLN A 46 5.56 3.70 -1.57
C GLN A 46 6.38 4.19 -2.77
N PRO A 47 7.38 3.42 -3.25
CA PRO A 47 8.17 3.80 -4.42
C PRO A 47 7.28 3.95 -5.65
N ASP A 48 7.42 5.08 -6.34
CA ASP A 48 6.63 5.45 -7.51
C ASP A 48 7.56 5.95 -8.62
N PRO A 49 8.07 5.05 -9.47
CA PRO A 49 8.95 5.42 -10.58
C PRO A 49 8.28 6.32 -11.61
N GLY A 50 6.97 6.19 -11.81
CA GLY A 50 6.21 7.05 -12.71
C GLY A 50 6.22 8.50 -12.23
N TRP A 51 6.01 8.71 -10.93
CA TRP A 51 6.14 10.04 -10.31
C TRP A 51 7.54 10.64 -10.50
N TRP A 52 8.60 9.85 -10.27
CA TRP A 52 9.97 10.34 -10.47
C TRP A 52 10.25 10.74 -11.93
N PHE A 53 9.72 9.97 -12.88
CA PHE A 53 9.82 10.29 -14.30
C PHE A 53 9.10 11.60 -14.63
N ILE A 54 7.87 11.78 -14.14
CA ILE A 54 7.08 13.01 -14.32
C ILE A 54 7.80 14.24 -13.72
N VAL A 55 8.36 14.12 -12.52
CA VAL A 55 9.18 15.19 -11.91
C VAL A 55 10.43 15.47 -12.75
N GLY A 56 11.04 14.44 -13.34
CA GLY A 56 12.13 14.61 -14.29
C GLY A 56 11.72 15.47 -15.50
N LEU A 57 10.55 15.16 -16.10
CA LEU A 57 9.99 15.93 -17.21
C LEU A 57 9.62 17.37 -16.80
N GLU A 58 9.09 17.58 -15.60
CA GLU A 58 8.79 18.91 -15.06
C GLU A 58 10.06 19.78 -14.99
N ARG A 59 11.15 19.21 -14.45
CA ARG A 59 12.41 19.93 -14.26
C ARG A 59 13.06 20.38 -15.57
N ILE A 60 12.86 19.63 -16.65
CA ILE A 60 13.37 19.98 -17.98
C ILE A 60 12.34 20.75 -18.83
N GLY A 61 11.20 21.12 -18.25
CA GLY A 61 10.16 21.94 -18.90
C GLY A 61 9.29 21.20 -19.91
N LEU A 62 9.31 19.86 -19.92
CA LEU A 62 8.48 19.04 -20.82
C LEU A 62 7.11 18.70 -20.24
N ALA A 63 6.93 18.83 -18.93
CA ALA A 63 5.64 18.69 -18.26
C ALA A 63 5.36 19.94 -17.42
N TRP A 64 4.09 20.33 -17.33
CA TRP A 64 3.62 21.47 -16.54
C TRP A 64 2.22 21.22 -16.00
N ASN A 65 1.77 22.06 -15.05
CA ASN A 65 0.45 21.97 -14.42
C ASN A 65 0.16 20.59 -13.78
N ILE A 66 1.16 20.02 -13.12
CA ILE A 66 1.09 18.68 -12.54
C ILE A 66 0.18 18.70 -11.32
N GLN A 67 -0.81 17.80 -11.32
CA GLN A 67 -1.78 17.69 -10.25
C GLN A 67 -1.36 16.64 -9.24
N THR A 68 -1.52 16.96 -7.96
CA THR A 68 -1.26 16.07 -6.82
C THR A 68 -2.45 16.11 -5.86
N PRO A 69 -2.55 15.20 -4.87
CA PRO A 69 -3.68 15.22 -3.94
C PRO A 69 -3.81 16.54 -3.17
N ALA A 70 -2.71 17.29 -3.04
CA ALA A 70 -2.69 18.60 -2.38
C ALA A 70 -3.29 19.72 -3.24
N THR A 71 -3.23 19.62 -4.57
CA THR A 71 -3.77 20.62 -5.50
C THR A 71 -5.18 20.28 -5.96
N MET A 72 -5.60 19.02 -5.81
CA MET A 72 -6.92 18.54 -6.18
C MET A 72 -8.00 18.94 -5.17
N PRO A 73 -9.27 19.07 -5.60
CA PRO A 73 -10.38 19.32 -4.69
C PRO A 73 -10.60 18.15 -3.73
N ALA A 74 -10.94 18.46 -2.48
CA ALA A 74 -11.22 17.45 -1.47
C ALA A 74 -12.44 16.59 -1.85
N ARG A 75 -12.27 15.27 -1.86
CA ARG A 75 -13.38 14.30 -2.02
C ARG A 75 -13.88 13.85 -0.66
N LYS A 76 -15.13 14.22 -0.34
CA LYS A 76 -15.80 13.81 0.92
C LYS A 76 -16.01 12.30 1.05
N ALA A 77 -16.05 11.58 -0.07
CA ALA A 77 -16.24 10.12 -0.10
C ALA A 77 -14.96 9.32 0.19
N LEU A 78 -13.83 9.97 0.48
CA LEU A 78 -12.57 9.28 0.79
C LEU A 78 -12.41 9.18 2.31
N THR A 79 -12.39 7.95 2.79
CA THR A 79 -12.04 7.64 4.19
C THR A 79 -10.67 6.98 4.21
N ARG A 80 -9.79 7.48 5.07
CA ARG A 80 -8.49 6.87 5.31
C ARG A 80 -8.65 5.71 6.28
N VAL A 81 -8.20 4.54 5.86
CA VAL A 81 -8.41 3.27 6.53
C VAL A 81 -7.06 2.72 7.01
N SER A 82 -7.03 2.25 8.25
CA SER A 82 -5.83 1.63 8.81
C SER A 82 -5.62 0.25 8.17
N ASN A 83 -4.41 -0.31 8.25
CA ASN A 83 -4.13 -1.63 7.65
C ASN A 83 -4.95 -2.77 8.30
N ASP A 84 -5.80 -2.48 9.30
CA ASP A 84 -6.56 -3.44 10.08
C ASP A 84 -8.00 -3.69 9.60
N ASP A 85 -8.50 -2.98 8.60
CA ASP A 85 -9.96 -2.89 8.41
C ASP A 85 -10.50 -3.69 7.19
N GLY A 86 -9.67 -4.54 6.56
CA GLY A 86 -10.01 -5.19 5.29
C GLY A 86 -9.99 -6.73 5.25
N GLY A 87 -9.68 -7.40 6.36
CA GLY A 87 -9.69 -8.87 6.44
C GLY A 87 -10.85 -9.36 7.27
N CYS A 88 -11.48 -10.48 6.87
CA CYS A 88 -12.45 -11.17 7.72
C CYS A 88 -11.82 -11.39 9.11
N PRO A 89 -12.47 -10.95 10.22
CA PRO A 89 -11.91 -11.05 11.57
C PRO A 89 -11.45 -12.47 11.91
N ALA A 90 -12.21 -13.48 11.45
CA ALA A 90 -11.88 -14.89 11.63
C ALA A 90 -10.60 -15.31 10.88
N CYS A 91 -10.41 -14.86 9.64
CA CYS A 91 -9.18 -15.13 8.88
C CYS A 91 -7.96 -14.45 9.51
N ARG A 92 -8.14 -13.22 10.03
CA ARG A 92 -7.05 -12.49 10.72
C ARG A 92 -6.63 -13.19 12.00
N LEU A 93 -7.59 -13.65 12.81
CA LEU A 93 -7.31 -14.44 14.00
C LEU A 93 -6.61 -15.75 13.65
N ALA A 94 -7.09 -16.47 12.63
CA ALA A 94 -6.50 -17.73 12.18
C ALA A 94 -5.04 -17.54 11.69
N LEU A 95 -4.75 -16.46 10.93
CA LEU A 95 -3.38 -16.16 10.50
C LEU A 95 -2.47 -15.78 11.67
N ARG A 96 -2.96 -14.98 12.64
CA ARG A 96 -2.20 -14.63 13.86
C ARG A 96 -1.88 -15.88 14.67
N LEU A 97 -2.86 -16.77 14.87
CA LEU A 97 -2.66 -18.03 15.59
C LEU A 97 -1.69 -18.96 14.86
N ARG A 98 -1.76 -19.06 13.52
CA ARG A 98 -0.79 -19.85 12.73
C ARG A 98 0.63 -19.32 12.87
N ARG A 99 0.84 -18.00 12.75
CA ARG A 99 2.17 -17.38 12.95
C ARG A 99 2.70 -17.58 14.36
N ALA A 100 1.86 -17.44 15.39
CA ALA A 100 2.25 -17.68 16.78
C ALA A 100 2.68 -19.13 17.04
N ARG A 101 1.97 -20.11 16.45
CA ARG A 101 2.34 -21.53 16.56
C ARG A 101 3.65 -21.85 15.83
N SER A 102 3.90 -21.24 14.67
CA SER A 102 5.17 -21.41 13.96
C SER A 102 6.34 -20.79 14.72
N ALA A 103 6.17 -19.62 15.34
CA ALA A 103 7.19 -19.01 16.18
C ALA A 103 7.52 -19.89 17.40
N ALA A 104 6.49 -20.38 18.10
CA ALA A 104 6.68 -21.29 19.24
C ALA A 104 7.36 -22.62 18.84
N ALA A 105 7.09 -23.15 17.65
CA ALA A 105 7.75 -24.35 17.13
C ALA A 105 9.23 -24.11 16.82
N LEU A 106 9.56 -22.95 16.25
CA LEU A 106 10.96 -22.56 15.98
C LEU A 106 11.73 -22.31 17.29
N ASP A 107 11.09 -21.71 18.29
CA ASP A 107 11.68 -21.52 19.62
C ASP A 107 11.95 -22.84 20.33
N TRP A 108 11.00 -23.79 20.27
CA TRP A 108 11.21 -25.16 20.79
C TRP A 108 12.36 -25.88 20.09
N LEU A 109 12.45 -25.79 18.76
CA LEU A 109 13.54 -26.40 18.00
C LEU A 109 14.89 -25.78 18.41
N ALA A 110 14.95 -24.44 18.49
CA ALA A 110 16.15 -23.71 18.89
C ALA A 110 16.54 -23.94 20.36
N LEU A 111 15.59 -24.26 21.23
CA LEU A 111 15.83 -24.68 22.61
C LEU A 111 16.37 -26.12 22.67
N SER A 112 15.79 -27.05 21.91
CA SER A 112 16.26 -28.45 21.86
C SER A 112 17.69 -28.59 21.34
N ILE A 113 18.11 -27.74 20.39
CA ILE A 113 19.49 -27.70 19.90
C ILE A 113 20.44 -27.17 20.99
N ARG A 114 20.00 -26.20 21.80
CA ARG A 114 20.82 -25.61 22.87
C ARG A 114 21.00 -26.50 24.10
N THR A 115 20.03 -27.36 24.40
CA THR A 115 20.09 -28.30 25.54
C THR A 115 20.71 -29.66 25.18
N ALA A 116 21.04 -29.87 23.90
CA ALA A 116 21.69 -31.09 23.40
C ALA A 116 23.23 -30.99 23.34
N ASN A 117 23.80 -29.92 23.91
CA ASN A 117 25.23 -29.69 24.16
C ASN A 117 25.46 -29.59 25.68
#